data_AF-A0A816UU12-F1
#
_entry.id   AF-A0A816UU12-F1
#
_cell.length_a   1.000
_cell.length_b   1.000
_cell.length_c   1.000
_cell.angle_alpha   90.00
_cell.angle_beta   90.00
_cell.angle_gamma   90.00
#
_symmetry.space_group_name_H-M   'P 1'
#
loop_
_entity.id
_entity.type
_entity.pdbx_description
1 polymer ?
#
loop_
_entity_poly.entity_id
_entity_poly.type
_entity_poly.pdbx_seq_one_letter_code
_entity_poly.pdbx_strand_id
1 'polypeptide(L)'
;MHQPIYMVFRVLSFYAQYAYLSSSSAKLFQFTEEARAALCPFVGTEGMRCFDGSPLKRSGRTFDAGYMKLPRSVGISIDRSTGLLKAPAVKLTYSPTGSRVWTDGYTGDMFDMINEAILGPASRVVSAYNAARVQIFQNASQLKAAWQQTFADGNVRGGELARPPDVLAYFNSYFDHGEALALSQRSIGLYTMTLNASTVELNSFARRALSHLTAMFDIDLYEDFIDAWGTHIITKSLVGGMIEERAK
;
A
#
# COMPACT_ATOMS: atom_id res chain seq x y z
N MET A 1 -32.73 -3.49 43.92
CA MET A 1 -33.13 -2.07 43.88
C MET A 1 -32.00 -1.31 43.17
N HIS A 2 -32.07 -0.98 41.88
CA HIS A 2 -32.84 0.14 41.27
C HIS A 2 -32.58 1.46 42.02
N GLN A 3 -32.02 2.53 41.45
CA GLN A 3 -31.83 2.95 40.06
C GLN A 3 -30.65 3.97 39.94
N PRO A 4 -30.18 4.24 38.70
CA PRO A 4 -29.02 5.06 38.34
C PRO A 4 -29.38 6.50 37.96
N ILE A 5 -28.40 7.41 37.85
CA ILE A 5 -28.56 8.75 37.24
C ILE A 5 -27.36 9.10 36.34
N TYR A 6 -27.62 9.00 35.03
CA TYR A 6 -27.24 9.78 33.84
C TYR A 6 -25.80 10.25 33.51
N MET A 7 -25.33 9.67 32.40
CA MET A 7 -24.68 10.27 31.20
C MET A 7 -24.36 11.79 31.20
N VAL A 8 -23.12 12.11 30.81
CA VAL A 8 -22.86 13.10 29.76
C VAL A 8 -21.87 12.54 28.75
N PHE A 9 -22.32 12.44 27.50
CA PHE A 9 -21.56 12.16 26.29
C PHE A 9 -20.52 13.27 26.05
N ARG A 10 -19.26 12.89 25.80
CA ARG A 10 -18.40 13.58 24.82
C ARG A 10 -17.64 12.54 24.01
N VAL A 11 -18.32 12.04 23.00
CA VAL A 11 -17.66 11.46 21.83
C VAL A 11 -16.97 12.63 21.13
N LEU A 12 -15.66 12.79 21.34
CA LEU A 12 -14.82 13.58 20.45
C LEU A 12 -14.64 12.75 19.18
N SER A 13 -15.67 12.77 18.33
CA SER A 13 -15.52 12.46 16.92
C SER A 13 -14.57 13.53 16.35
N PHE A 14 -13.28 13.22 16.31
CA PHE A 14 -12.39 13.87 15.36
C PHE A 14 -12.84 13.40 13.98
N TYR A 15 -13.83 14.10 13.43
CA TYR A 15 -13.95 14.24 12.00
C TYR A 15 -12.64 14.90 11.54
N ALA A 16 -11.74 14.09 11.01
CA ALA A 16 -10.80 14.58 10.01
C ALA A 16 -11.66 15.04 8.82
N GLN A 17 -12.17 16.27 8.90
CA GLN A 17 -12.63 16.99 7.74
C GLN A 17 -11.39 17.22 6.88
N TYR A 18 -11.15 16.27 5.97
CA TYR A 18 -10.44 16.57 4.75
C TYR A 18 -11.19 17.74 4.11
N ALA A 19 -10.65 18.94 4.26
CA ALA A 19 -11.10 20.08 3.51
C ALA A 19 -10.79 19.76 2.04
N TYR A 20 -11.76 19.17 1.35
CA TYR A 20 -11.82 19.17 -0.10
C TYR A 20 -11.98 20.64 -0.52
N LEU A 21 -10.87 21.35 -0.64
CA LEU A 21 -10.79 22.52 -1.51
C LEU A 21 -11.02 21.96 -2.91
N SER A 22 -12.28 22.02 -3.34
CA SER A 22 -12.72 21.68 -4.68
C SER A 22 -12.14 22.72 -5.65
N SER A 23 -10.84 22.62 -5.96
CA SER A 23 -10.28 23.20 -7.17
C SER A 23 -11.00 22.57 -8.37
N SER A 24 -11.19 23.33 -9.45
CA SER A 24 -11.80 22.78 -10.67
C SER A 24 -10.96 21.64 -11.28
N SER A 25 -9.66 21.63 -10.99
CA SER A 25 -8.67 20.62 -11.39
C SER A 25 -8.76 19.33 -10.57
N ALA A 26 -9.17 19.36 -9.30
CA ALA A 26 -9.35 18.14 -8.49
C ALA A 26 -10.37 17.17 -9.11
N LYS A 27 -11.37 17.69 -9.85
CA LYS A 27 -12.34 16.86 -10.59
C LYS A 27 -11.71 16.13 -11.78
N LEU A 28 -10.63 16.65 -12.37
CA LEU A 28 -9.97 16.05 -13.54
C LEU A 28 -9.27 14.74 -13.19
N PHE A 29 -8.84 14.57 -11.93
CA PHE A 29 -8.12 13.40 -11.47
C PHE A 29 -8.92 12.51 -10.50
N GLN A 30 -10.22 12.77 -10.34
CA GLN A 30 -11.10 11.89 -9.58
C GLN A 30 -11.29 10.55 -10.30
N PHE A 31 -11.18 9.46 -9.54
CA PHE A 31 -11.35 8.11 -10.06
C PHE A 31 -12.82 7.73 -10.18
N THR A 32 -13.23 7.31 -11.38
CA THR A 32 -14.55 6.72 -11.62
C THR A 32 -14.65 5.35 -10.95
N GLU A 33 -15.88 4.85 -10.76
CA GLU A 33 -16.08 3.47 -10.27
C GLU A 33 -15.41 2.43 -11.18
N GLU A 34 -15.40 2.67 -12.49
CA GLU A 34 -14.73 1.83 -13.48
C GLU A 34 -13.21 1.82 -13.26
N ALA A 35 -12.59 2.98 -13.07
CA ALA A 35 -11.16 3.08 -12.78
C ALA A 35 -10.81 2.31 -11.50
N ARG A 36 -11.63 2.45 -10.46
CA ARG A 36 -11.45 1.72 -9.20
C ARG A 36 -11.55 0.22 -9.39
N ALA A 37 -12.56 -0.26 -10.12
CA ALA A 37 -12.74 -1.68 -10.41
C ALA A 37 -11.60 -2.26 -11.25
N ALA A 38 -11.03 -1.49 -12.17
CA ALA A 38 -9.92 -1.94 -13.03
C ALA A 38 -8.57 -1.96 -12.32
N LEU A 39 -8.35 -1.05 -11.37
CA LEU A 39 -7.08 -0.83 -10.69
C LEU A 39 -6.95 -1.60 -9.36
N CYS A 40 -8.06 -2.05 -8.77
CA CYS A 40 -8.08 -2.93 -7.60
C CYS A 40 -8.26 -4.42 -7.96
N PRO A 41 -7.93 -5.36 -7.04
CA PRO A 41 -7.15 -5.20 -5.82
C PRO A 41 -5.64 -5.23 -6.07
N PHE A 42 -4.85 -4.84 -5.08
CA PHE A 42 -3.42 -5.10 -5.02
C PHE A 42 -3.00 -5.53 -3.60
N VAL A 43 -1.84 -6.16 -3.50
CA VAL A 43 -1.17 -6.52 -2.24
C VAL A 43 -0.48 -5.27 -1.70
N GLY A 44 -1.00 -4.75 -0.59
CA GLY A 44 -0.40 -3.66 0.17
C GLY A 44 0.25 -4.14 1.47
N THR A 45 0.63 -3.18 2.29
CA THR A 45 1.36 -3.38 3.56
C THR A 45 0.46 -3.90 4.68
N GLU A 46 -0.87 -3.82 4.50
CA GLU A 46 -1.90 -4.37 5.39
C GLU A 46 -2.76 -5.45 4.69
N GLY A 47 -2.19 -6.16 3.71
CA GLY A 47 -2.87 -7.19 2.91
C GLY A 47 -3.49 -6.65 1.62
N MET A 48 -4.44 -7.38 1.04
CA MET A 48 -5.09 -6.97 -0.22
C MET A 48 -6.11 -5.86 0.01
N ARG A 49 -5.93 -4.70 -0.63
CA ARG A 49 -6.82 -3.54 -0.51
C ARG A 49 -6.94 -2.77 -1.83
N CYS A 50 -7.86 -1.81 -1.85
CA CYS A 50 -7.87 -0.73 -2.82
C CYS A 50 -6.98 0.43 -2.36
N PHE A 51 -6.56 1.28 -3.31
CA PHE A 51 -5.56 2.34 -3.11
C PHE A 51 -6.18 3.55 -2.40
N ASP A 52 -7.50 3.67 -2.51
CA ASP A 52 -8.33 4.66 -1.82
C ASP A 52 -8.78 4.21 -0.43
N GLY A 53 -8.26 3.08 0.07
CA GLY A 53 -8.62 2.52 1.37
C GLY A 53 -10.02 1.94 1.47
N SER A 54 -10.81 1.97 0.39
CA SER A 54 -12.16 1.41 0.39
C SER A 54 -12.13 -0.11 0.56
N PRO A 55 -13.15 -0.69 1.23
CA PRO A 55 -13.24 -2.13 1.35
C PRO A 55 -13.35 -2.72 -0.06
N LEU A 56 -12.60 -3.79 -0.31
CA LEU A 56 -12.80 -4.59 -1.52
C LEU A 56 -14.29 -4.96 -1.57
N LYS A 57 -15.02 -4.50 -2.59
CA LYS A 57 -16.34 -5.08 -2.89
C LYS A 57 -16.07 -6.57 -2.94
N ARG A 58 -16.67 -7.34 -2.02
CA ARG A 58 -16.73 -8.80 -2.10
C ARG A 58 -17.51 -9.10 -3.38
N SER A 59 -16.86 -9.03 -4.54
CA SER A 59 -17.37 -9.66 -5.75
C SER A 59 -17.28 -11.14 -5.44
N GLY A 60 -18.40 -11.67 -4.93
CA GLY A 60 -18.51 -13.05 -4.52
C GLY A 60 -17.95 -13.95 -5.59
N ARG A 61 -16.96 -14.74 -5.19
CA ARG A 61 -16.72 -16.10 -5.61
C ARG A 61 -15.80 -16.66 -4.54
N THR A 62 -16.36 -17.58 -3.75
CA THR A 62 -15.62 -18.77 -3.32
C THR A 62 -14.51 -19.06 -4.34
N PHE A 63 -13.26 -19.06 -3.89
CA PHE A 63 -12.09 -19.33 -4.71
C PHE A 63 -12.33 -20.65 -5.46
N ASP A 64 -12.73 -20.57 -6.74
CA ASP A 64 -12.89 -21.75 -7.59
C ASP A 64 -11.49 -22.36 -7.74
N ALA A 65 -11.32 -23.53 -7.13
CA ALA A 65 -10.08 -24.27 -7.10
C ALA A 65 -9.77 -24.77 -8.52
N GLY A 66 -8.88 -24.07 -9.20
CA GLY A 66 -8.35 -24.48 -10.51
C GLY A 66 -7.24 -23.55 -10.96
N TYR A 67 -7.54 -22.26 -11.11
CA TYR A 67 -6.58 -21.23 -11.50
C TYR A 67 -7.03 -19.86 -10.96
N MET A 68 -6.11 -19.14 -10.32
CA MET A 68 -6.35 -17.80 -9.79
C MET A 68 -5.55 -16.74 -10.55
N LYS A 69 -5.94 -15.47 -10.52
CA LYS A 69 -5.06 -14.39 -11.00
C LYS A 69 -4.02 -14.08 -9.92
N LEU A 70 -2.74 -14.01 -10.30
CA LEU A 70 -1.68 -13.65 -9.35
C LEU A 70 -1.93 -12.23 -8.79
N PRO A 71 -1.94 -12.02 -7.47
CA PRO A 71 -2.16 -10.68 -6.90
C PRO A 71 -1.12 -9.65 -7.38
N ARG A 72 -1.58 -8.44 -7.70
CA ARG A 72 -0.71 -7.33 -8.14
C ARG A 72 0.04 -6.76 -6.93
N SER A 73 1.34 -6.55 -7.04
CA SER A 73 2.15 -5.93 -5.96
C SER A 73 3.19 -4.92 -6.46
N VAL A 74 3.24 -4.71 -7.77
CA VAL A 74 4.08 -3.73 -8.46
C VAL A 74 3.19 -2.87 -9.36
N GLY A 75 3.72 -1.78 -9.90
CA GLY A 75 2.97 -0.87 -10.75
C GLY A 75 1.97 0.02 -10.01
N ILE A 76 1.80 -0.21 -8.70
CA ILE A 76 1.13 0.71 -7.79
C ILE A 76 2.00 1.93 -7.53
N SER A 77 1.36 3.09 -7.43
CA SER A 77 2.04 4.34 -7.14
C SER A 77 2.00 4.65 -5.65
N ILE A 78 2.95 5.46 -5.19
CA ILE A 78 3.08 5.86 -3.80
C ILE A 78 3.52 7.31 -3.73
N ASP A 79 2.96 8.05 -2.78
CA ASP A 79 3.56 9.29 -2.35
C ASP A 79 4.63 8.99 -1.31
N ARG A 80 5.89 9.16 -1.70
CA ARG A 80 7.05 8.89 -0.84
C ARG A 80 7.11 9.80 0.40
N SER A 81 6.53 10.99 0.35
CA SER A 81 6.56 11.93 1.47
C SER A 81 5.61 11.52 2.61
N THR A 82 4.51 10.85 2.26
CA THR A 82 3.48 10.40 3.20
C THR A 82 3.42 8.88 3.38
N GLY A 83 4.06 8.11 2.49
CA GLY A 83 3.96 6.66 2.40
C GLY A 83 2.59 6.14 1.96
N LEU A 84 1.67 7.04 1.58
CA LEU A 84 0.34 6.67 1.13
C LEU A 84 0.39 6.05 -0.25
N LEU A 85 -0.23 4.88 -0.38
CA LEU A 85 -0.49 4.28 -1.69
C LEU A 85 -1.45 5.16 -2.49
N LYS A 86 -1.20 5.24 -3.79
CA LYS A 86 -1.93 6.06 -4.75
C LYS A 86 -2.37 5.17 -5.91
N ALA A 87 -3.06 5.73 -6.90
CA ALA A 87 -3.59 4.93 -7.99
C ALA A 87 -2.47 4.22 -8.77
N PRO A 88 -2.62 2.92 -9.08
CA PRO A 88 -1.67 2.20 -9.91
C PRO A 88 -1.55 2.82 -11.30
N ALA A 89 -0.34 3.17 -11.71
CA ALA A 89 -0.07 3.87 -12.97
C ALA A 89 0.29 2.91 -14.12
N VAL A 90 0.78 1.71 -13.82
CA VAL A 90 1.27 0.76 -14.83
C VAL A 90 0.13 -0.12 -15.33
N LYS A 91 0.14 -0.41 -16.63
CA LYS A 91 -0.73 -1.40 -17.26
C LYS A 91 -0.22 -2.80 -16.92
N LEU A 92 -1.04 -3.56 -16.19
CA LEU A 92 -0.77 -4.96 -15.85
C LEU A 92 -1.86 -5.86 -16.41
N THR A 93 -1.48 -6.70 -17.35
CA THR A 93 -2.34 -7.68 -18.01
C THR A 93 -1.98 -9.09 -17.58
N TYR A 94 -2.98 -9.96 -17.50
CA TYR A 94 -2.77 -11.37 -17.22
C TYR A 94 -2.61 -12.16 -18.51
N SER A 95 -1.78 -13.19 -18.49
CA SER A 95 -1.79 -14.19 -19.55
C SER A 95 -3.17 -14.89 -19.61
N PRO A 96 -3.58 -15.42 -20.78
CA PRO A 96 -4.76 -16.28 -20.86
C PRO A 96 -4.70 -17.42 -19.83
N THR A 97 -5.86 -17.81 -19.29
CA THR A 97 -5.91 -18.78 -18.19
C THR A 97 -5.18 -20.08 -18.51
N GLY A 98 -4.27 -20.48 -17.63
CA GLY A 98 -3.47 -21.69 -17.76
C GLY A 98 -2.29 -21.61 -18.75
N SER A 99 -2.14 -20.52 -19.52
CA SER A 99 -1.07 -20.40 -20.53
C SER A 99 0.31 -20.09 -19.93
N ARG A 100 0.35 -19.27 -18.87
CA ARG A 100 1.56 -18.93 -18.12
C ARG A 100 1.17 -18.83 -16.66
N VAL A 101 1.59 -19.83 -15.89
CA VAL A 101 1.18 -20.00 -14.50
C VAL A 101 2.39 -20.00 -13.58
N TRP A 102 2.21 -19.45 -12.39
CA TRP A 102 3.10 -19.62 -11.26
C TRP A 102 2.42 -20.49 -10.22
N THR A 103 3.16 -21.46 -9.68
CA THR A 103 2.68 -22.35 -8.63
C THR A 103 3.27 -21.91 -7.30
N ASP A 104 2.40 -21.69 -6.31
CA ASP A 104 2.84 -21.47 -4.93
C ASP A 104 3.46 -22.75 -4.39
N GLY A 105 4.74 -22.68 -3.99
CA GLY A 105 5.46 -23.81 -3.41
C GLY A 105 4.95 -24.25 -2.05
N TYR A 106 4.14 -23.43 -1.36
CA TYR A 106 3.57 -23.75 -0.04
C TYR A 106 2.17 -24.36 -0.12
N THR A 107 1.28 -23.78 -0.92
CA THR A 107 -0.12 -24.24 -1.02
C THR A 107 -0.36 -25.17 -2.20
N GLY A 108 0.51 -25.15 -3.22
CA GLY A 108 0.29 -25.84 -4.49
C GLY A 108 -0.68 -25.11 -5.43
N ASP A 109 -1.20 -23.94 -5.03
CA ASP A 109 -2.12 -23.17 -5.85
C ASP A 109 -1.45 -22.61 -7.11
N MET A 110 -2.20 -22.57 -8.20
CA MET A 110 -1.72 -22.09 -9.50
C MET A 110 -2.33 -20.74 -9.85
N PHE A 111 -1.47 -19.82 -10.30
CA PHE A 111 -1.84 -18.44 -10.58
C PHE A 111 -1.44 -18.01 -12.00
N ASP A 112 -2.39 -17.45 -12.76
CA ASP A 112 -2.13 -16.77 -14.03
C ASP A 112 -1.16 -15.60 -13.80
N MET A 113 -0.10 -15.58 -14.60
CA MET A 113 0.98 -14.61 -14.50
C MET A 113 0.63 -13.25 -15.10
N ILE A 114 1.25 -12.22 -14.55
CA ILE A 114 1.22 -10.86 -15.11
C ILE A 114 2.27 -10.78 -16.22
N ASN A 115 1.87 -10.33 -17.41
CA ASN A 115 2.72 -10.31 -18.60
C ASN A 115 3.90 -9.35 -18.44
N GLU A 116 3.67 -8.19 -17.81
CA GLU A 116 4.63 -7.11 -17.60
C GLU A 116 5.48 -7.30 -16.34
N ALA A 117 5.37 -8.45 -15.66
CA ALA A 117 6.13 -8.76 -14.47
C ALA A 117 6.99 -10.02 -14.61
N ILE A 118 8.15 -9.98 -13.96
CA ILE A 118 9.05 -11.10 -13.77
C ILE A 118 8.91 -11.55 -12.32
N LEU A 119 8.64 -12.84 -12.14
CA LEU A 119 8.72 -13.47 -10.84
C LEU A 119 10.10 -14.08 -10.66
N GLY A 120 10.76 -13.69 -9.60
CA GLY A 120 11.91 -14.43 -9.09
C GLY A 120 11.48 -15.28 -7.91
N PRO A 121 12.16 -16.42 -7.65
CA PRO A 121 12.11 -16.98 -6.31
C PRO A 121 12.46 -15.83 -5.35
N ALA A 122 11.82 -15.76 -4.19
CA ALA A 122 12.42 -14.97 -3.14
C ALA A 122 13.73 -15.71 -2.83
N SER A 123 14.85 -15.29 -3.44
CA SER A 123 16.19 -15.89 -3.31
C SER A 123 16.75 -15.80 -1.87
N ARG A 124 15.88 -15.45 -0.92
CA ARG A 124 16.03 -15.33 0.51
C ARG A 124 14.98 -16.13 1.30
N VAL A 125 14.22 -17.05 0.68
CA VAL A 125 13.22 -17.94 1.33
C VAL A 125 13.86 -18.83 2.43
N VAL A 126 15.19 -18.86 2.56
CA VAL A 126 15.85 -19.67 3.60
C VAL A 126 16.87 -18.91 4.47
N SER A 127 17.44 -17.76 4.06
CA SER A 127 18.57 -17.14 4.79
C SER A 127 18.38 -15.72 5.37
N ALA A 128 17.31 -14.99 5.04
CA ALA A 128 16.97 -13.76 5.77
C ALA A 128 16.32 -14.03 7.16
N TYR A 129 16.30 -15.30 7.58
CA TYR A 129 15.36 -15.89 8.53
C TYR A 129 15.74 -15.82 10.02
N ASN A 130 16.86 -15.23 10.44
CA ASN A 130 17.41 -15.57 11.76
C ASN A 130 17.49 -14.51 12.87
N ALA A 131 16.92 -13.33 12.71
CA ALA A 131 16.70 -12.48 13.88
C ALA A 131 15.51 -11.54 13.67
N ALA A 132 14.53 -11.62 14.58
CA ALA A 132 13.68 -10.48 14.84
C ALA A 132 14.59 -9.26 15.07
N ARG A 133 14.48 -8.25 14.22
CA ARG A 133 15.14 -6.97 14.48
C ARG A 133 14.23 -6.24 15.45
N VAL A 134 14.56 -6.32 16.73
CA VAL A 134 13.92 -5.51 17.75
C VAL A 134 14.48 -4.09 17.64
N GLN A 135 13.62 -3.15 17.30
CA GLN A 135 13.92 -1.72 17.32
C GLN A 135 13.18 -1.11 18.50
N ILE A 136 13.90 -0.41 19.37
CA ILE A 136 13.33 0.28 20.52
C ILE A 136 13.32 1.77 20.21
N PHE A 137 12.14 2.38 20.35
CA PHE A 137 11.91 3.80 20.18
C PHE A 137 11.55 4.39 21.53
N GLN A 138 12.30 5.40 21.96
CA GLN A 138 12.07 6.12 23.21
C GLN A 138 11.13 7.31 23.04
N ASN A 139 10.91 7.75 21.79
CA ASN A 139 10.02 8.85 21.45
C ASN A 139 9.59 8.77 19.99
N ALA A 140 8.58 9.57 19.64
CA ALA A 140 8.03 9.60 18.30
C ALA A 140 9.00 10.14 17.25
N SER A 141 9.95 11.00 17.64
CA SER A 141 10.97 11.50 16.71
C SER A 141 11.87 10.36 16.22
N GLN A 142 12.23 9.43 17.09
CA GLN A 142 13.00 8.24 16.70
C GLN A 142 12.20 7.32 15.78
N LEU A 143 10.91 7.10 16.08
CA LEU A 143 10.02 6.30 15.24
C LEU A 143 9.85 6.93 13.84
N LYS A 144 9.61 8.25 13.79
CA LYS A 144 9.51 9.01 12.54
C LYS A 144 10.81 8.97 11.74
N ALA A 145 11.97 9.09 12.39
CA ALA A 145 13.26 9.01 11.71
C ALA A 145 13.49 7.63 11.06
N ALA A 146 13.14 6.54 11.75
CA ALA A 146 13.24 5.19 11.19
C ALA A 146 12.28 4.96 10.01
N TRP A 147 11.08 5.54 10.08
CA TRP A 147 10.16 5.58 8.95
C TRP A 147 10.77 6.34 7.77
N GLN A 148 11.23 7.59 7.98
CA GLN A 148 11.80 8.44 6.93
C GLN A 148 13.01 7.79 6.27
N GLN A 149 13.89 7.14 7.04
CA GLN A 149 15.05 6.43 6.51
C GLN A 149 14.64 5.30 5.56
N THR A 150 13.57 4.56 5.89
CA THR A 150 13.09 3.45 5.05
C THR A 150 12.70 3.96 3.66
N PHE A 151 11.95 5.07 3.61
CA PHE A 151 11.54 5.71 2.36
C PHE A 151 12.71 6.44 1.66
N ALA A 152 13.66 6.99 2.41
CA ALA A 152 14.87 7.62 1.89
C ALA A 152 15.69 6.62 1.04
N ASP A 153 15.73 5.35 1.45
CA ASP A 153 16.44 4.29 0.74
C ASP A 153 15.64 3.71 -0.46
N GLY A 154 14.51 4.31 -0.81
CA GLY A 154 13.64 3.85 -1.89
C GLY A 154 12.87 2.58 -1.55
N ASN A 155 12.79 2.21 -0.27
CA ASN A 155 12.11 1.01 0.19
C ASN A 155 10.78 1.37 0.86
N VAL A 156 9.79 0.49 0.71
CA VAL A 156 8.54 0.54 1.48
C VAL A 156 8.49 -0.76 2.27
N ARG A 157 8.60 -0.68 3.59
CA ARG A 157 8.45 -1.85 4.47
C ARG A 157 6.97 -2.08 4.78
N GLY A 158 6.62 -3.31 5.14
CA GLY A 158 5.31 -3.63 5.73
C GLY A 158 5.23 -3.23 7.20
N GLY A 159 4.04 -3.33 7.80
CA GLY A 159 3.85 -3.13 9.24
C GLY A 159 3.60 -1.72 9.70
N GLU A 160 3.90 -1.44 10.97
CA GLU A 160 3.76 -0.08 11.52
C GLU A 160 4.66 0.93 10.80
N LEU A 161 5.87 0.52 10.41
CA LEU A 161 6.77 1.39 9.61
C LEU A 161 6.30 1.59 8.16
N ALA A 162 5.23 0.93 7.73
CA ALA A 162 4.56 1.22 6.46
C ALA A 162 3.53 2.34 6.57
N ARG A 163 3.10 2.67 7.79
CA ARG A 163 1.96 3.55 8.02
C ARG A 163 2.36 5.00 7.80
N PRO A 164 1.43 5.85 7.39
CA PRO A 164 1.68 7.27 7.26
C PRO A 164 2.24 7.92 8.54
N PRO A 165 3.11 8.95 8.43
CA PRO A 165 3.76 9.57 9.58
C PRO A 165 2.81 10.17 10.63
N ASP A 166 1.62 10.62 10.23
CA ASP A 166 0.57 11.12 11.10
C ASP A 166 -0.03 10.01 11.97
N VAL A 167 -0.21 8.80 11.40
CA VAL A 167 -0.61 7.61 12.17
C VAL A 167 0.50 7.21 13.13
N LEU A 168 1.77 7.41 12.77
CA LEU A 168 2.89 7.22 13.71
C LEU A 168 2.92 8.29 14.81
N ALA A 169 2.45 9.51 14.54
CA ALA A 169 2.34 10.57 15.53
C ALA A 169 1.28 10.28 16.60
N TYR A 170 0.33 9.35 16.38
CA TYR A 170 -0.54 8.83 17.44
C TYR A 170 0.26 8.30 18.63
N PHE A 171 1.45 7.72 18.38
CA PHE A 171 2.34 7.25 19.44
C PHE A 171 2.93 8.38 20.28
N ASN A 172 2.78 9.67 19.91
CA ASN A 172 3.15 10.79 20.78
C ASN A 172 2.52 10.65 22.16
N SER A 173 1.20 10.41 22.19
CA SER A 173 0.45 10.20 23.43
C SER A 173 1.00 9.05 24.28
N TYR A 174 1.59 8.03 23.66
CA TYR A 174 2.19 6.89 24.35
C TYR A 174 3.56 7.26 24.93
N PHE A 175 4.41 7.93 24.14
CA PHE A 175 5.72 8.41 24.60
C PHE A 175 5.62 9.51 25.67
N ASP A 176 4.57 10.33 25.64
CA ASP A 176 4.33 11.40 26.63
C ASP A 176 4.09 10.86 28.05
N HIS A 177 3.71 9.57 28.19
CA HIS A 177 3.60 8.89 29.48
C HIS A 177 4.92 8.24 29.94
N GLY A 178 6.02 8.47 29.23
CA GLY A 178 7.34 7.91 29.53
C GLY A 178 7.52 6.44 29.13
N GLU A 179 6.61 5.91 28.31
CA GLU A 179 6.65 4.53 27.82
C GLU A 179 7.53 4.43 26.56
N ALA A 180 8.13 3.27 26.31
CA ALA A 180 9.02 3.03 25.16
C ALA A 180 8.46 1.93 24.26
N LEU A 181 8.46 2.17 22.95
CA LEU A 181 7.90 1.23 21.98
C LEU A 181 9.00 0.30 21.47
N ALA A 182 8.88 -1.00 21.74
CA ALA A 182 9.71 -2.01 21.08
C ALA A 182 8.93 -2.67 19.94
N LEU A 183 9.42 -2.52 18.71
CA LEU A 183 8.89 -3.20 17.52
C LEU A 183 9.81 -4.35 17.13
N SER A 184 9.28 -5.56 17.16
CA SER A 184 9.92 -6.76 16.61
C SER A 184 9.25 -7.09 15.28
N GLN A 185 10.00 -6.97 14.18
CA GLN A 185 9.49 -7.26 12.84
C GLN A 185 10.21 -8.44 12.21
N ARG A 186 9.44 -9.38 11.64
CA ARG A 186 9.93 -10.54 10.90
C ARG A 186 9.11 -10.73 9.62
N SER A 187 9.73 -10.47 8.47
CA SER A 187 9.11 -10.72 7.16
C SER A 187 9.31 -12.16 6.71
N ILE A 188 8.28 -12.71 6.06
CA ILE A 188 8.26 -14.03 5.42
C ILE A 188 8.01 -13.78 3.94
N GLY A 189 9.03 -13.99 3.10
CA GLY A 189 8.91 -13.78 1.66
C GLY A 189 8.53 -15.06 0.93
N LEU A 190 7.49 -15.00 0.09
CA LEU A 190 7.08 -16.10 -0.78
C LEU A 190 7.75 -15.97 -2.16
N TYR A 191 7.67 -14.79 -2.76
CA TYR A 191 8.27 -14.51 -4.07
C TYR A 191 8.66 -13.04 -4.20
N THR A 192 9.46 -12.74 -5.22
CA THR A 192 9.71 -11.34 -5.63
C THR A 192 9.03 -11.09 -6.96
N MET A 193 8.37 -9.95 -7.09
CA MET A 193 7.78 -9.49 -8.34
C MET A 193 8.51 -8.23 -8.77
N THR A 194 8.96 -8.19 -10.02
CA THR A 194 9.68 -7.04 -10.60
C THR A 194 9.04 -6.66 -11.92
N LEU A 195 8.80 -5.37 -12.15
CA LEU A 195 8.34 -4.89 -13.45
C LEU A 195 9.40 -5.15 -14.52
N ASN A 196 8.96 -5.66 -15.66
CA ASN A 196 9.81 -5.82 -16.82
C ASN A 196 9.93 -4.49 -17.57
N ALA A 197 11.07 -3.80 -17.39
CA ALA A 197 11.26 -2.45 -17.94
C ALA A 197 11.08 -2.34 -19.46
N SER A 198 11.28 -3.42 -20.22
CA SER A 198 11.11 -3.43 -21.67
C SER A 198 9.65 -3.47 -22.13
N THR A 199 8.70 -3.76 -21.23
CA THR A 199 7.27 -3.91 -21.54
C THR A 199 6.37 -3.00 -20.72
N VAL A 200 6.93 -2.14 -19.87
CA VAL A 200 6.15 -1.26 -19.00
C VAL A 200 5.49 -0.15 -19.82
N GLU A 201 4.17 -0.10 -19.74
CA GLU A 201 3.35 0.99 -20.29
C GLU A 201 2.47 1.58 -19.18
N LEU A 202 2.11 2.85 -19.34
CA LEU A 202 1.05 3.45 -18.52
C LEU A 202 -0.31 2.84 -18.88
N ASN A 203 -1.14 2.62 -17.87
CA ASN A 203 -2.54 2.27 -18.10
C ASN A 203 -3.31 3.45 -18.71
N SER A 204 -4.50 3.16 -19.23
CA SER A 204 -5.32 4.14 -19.94
C SER A 204 -5.73 5.32 -19.06
N PHE A 205 -5.97 5.10 -17.77
CA PHE A 205 -6.34 6.16 -16.81
C PHE A 205 -5.16 7.09 -16.53
N ALA A 206 -3.98 6.54 -16.25
CA ALA A 206 -2.75 7.32 -16.01
C ALA A 206 -2.36 8.12 -17.25
N ARG A 207 -2.45 7.51 -18.44
CA ARG A 207 -2.17 8.17 -19.71
C ARG A 207 -3.13 9.32 -19.99
N ARG A 208 -4.41 9.15 -19.69
CA ARG A 208 -5.43 10.20 -19.81
C ARG A 208 -5.16 11.33 -18.82
N ALA A 209 -4.86 11.01 -17.56
CA ALA A 209 -4.51 12.00 -16.55
C ALA A 209 -3.30 12.84 -16.99
N LEU A 210 -2.22 12.22 -17.46
CA LEU A 210 -1.07 12.94 -17.99
C LEU A 210 -1.42 13.87 -19.17
N SER A 211 -2.35 13.46 -20.05
CA SER A 211 -2.77 14.30 -21.17
C SER A 211 -3.54 15.56 -20.78
N HIS A 212 -3.99 15.65 -19.53
CA HIS A 212 -4.63 16.85 -18.97
C HIS A 212 -3.62 17.84 -18.38
N LEU A 213 -2.35 17.45 -18.19
CA LEU A 213 -1.32 18.36 -17.73
C LEU A 213 -0.95 19.37 -18.83
N THR A 214 -0.75 20.62 -18.43
CA THR A 214 -0.36 21.71 -19.32
C THR A 214 1.15 21.77 -19.53
N ALA A 215 1.61 22.26 -20.68
CA ALA A 215 3.04 22.45 -20.94
C ALA A 215 3.65 23.57 -20.07
N MET A 216 2.86 24.59 -19.73
CA MET A 216 3.24 25.58 -18.71
C MET A 216 2.93 25.01 -17.33
N PHE A 217 3.88 25.15 -16.40
CA PHE A 217 3.73 24.68 -15.03
C PHE A 217 2.58 25.43 -14.33
N ASP A 218 1.60 24.67 -13.88
CA ASP A 218 0.48 25.12 -13.07
C ASP A 218 0.54 24.33 -11.77
N ILE A 219 0.80 25.01 -10.66
CA ILE A 219 1.07 24.34 -9.39
C ILE A 219 -0.13 23.54 -8.90
N ASP A 220 -1.34 24.10 -8.98
CA ASP A 220 -2.56 23.46 -8.49
C ASP A 220 -2.88 22.20 -9.32
N LEU A 221 -2.73 22.29 -10.65
CA LEU A 221 -2.97 21.17 -11.55
C LEU A 221 -1.97 20.02 -11.33
N TYR A 222 -0.70 20.35 -11.10
CA TYR A 222 0.34 19.35 -10.86
C TYR A 222 0.24 18.75 -9.46
N GLU A 223 -0.10 19.55 -8.45
CA GLU A 223 -0.38 19.06 -7.09
C GLU A 223 -1.56 18.08 -7.10
N ASP A 224 -2.68 18.42 -7.76
CA ASP A 224 -3.82 17.52 -7.87
C ASP A 224 -3.46 16.20 -8.60
N PHE A 225 -2.58 16.25 -9.59
CA PHE A 225 -2.07 15.05 -10.26
C PHE A 225 -1.23 14.18 -9.32
N ILE A 226 -0.30 14.79 -8.59
CA ILE A 226 0.55 14.08 -7.62
C ILE A 226 -0.28 13.54 -6.45
N ASP A 227 -1.33 14.22 -6.05
CA ASP A 227 -2.24 13.74 -5.02
C ASP A 227 -3.02 12.49 -5.47
N ALA A 228 -3.36 12.38 -6.74
CA ALA A 228 -4.05 11.22 -7.29
C ALA A 228 -3.10 10.05 -7.62
N TRP A 229 -1.93 10.35 -8.17
CA TRP A 229 -1.03 9.36 -8.78
C TRP A 229 0.28 9.16 -8.02
N GLY A 230 0.55 9.93 -6.98
CA GLY A 230 1.76 9.83 -6.18
C GLY A 230 3.01 10.35 -6.88
N THR A 231 4.14 10.17 -6.20
CA THR A 231 5.44 10.67 -6.65
C THR A 231 6.33 9.56 -7.21
N HIS A 232 6.05 8.29 -6.88
CA HIS A 232 6.87 7.13 -7.25
C HIS A 232 6.00 5.93 -7.63
N ILE A 233 6.58 4.97 -8.36
CA ILE A 233 5.94 3.69 -8.71
C ILE A 233 6.75 2.56 -8.08
N ILE A 234 6.06 1.59 -7.46
CA ILE A 234 6.69 0.37 -6.95
C ILE A 234 7.06 -0.53 -8.15
N THR A 235 8.35 -0.58 -8.47
CA THR A 235 8.88 -1.39 -9.59
C THR A 235 9.30 -2.79 -9.17
N LYS A 236 9.51 -3.01 -7.87
CA LYS A 236 9.87 -4.30 -7.30
C LYS A 236 9.24 -4.46 -5.92
N SER A 237 8.71 -5.64 -5.66
CA SER A 237 8.10 -5.99 -4.38
C SER A 237 8.60 -7.36 -3.90
N LEU A 238 8.66 -7.49 -2.57
CA LEU A 238 8.71 -8.78 -1.89
C LEU A 238 7.31 -9.10 -1.42
N VAL A 239 6.72 -10.19 -1.93
CA VAL A 239 5.37 -10.60 -1.55
C VAL A 239 5.46 -11.73 -0.54
N GLY A 240 4.65 -11.64 0.51
CA GLY A 240 4.50 -12.67 1.53
C GLY A 240 3.81 -12.12 2.78
N GLY A 241 4.26 -12.54 3.95
CA GLY A 241 3.71 -12.13 5.24
C GLY A 241 4.72 -11.34 6.08
N MET A 242 4.23 -10.74 7.16
CA MET A 242 5.07 -10.16 8.19
C MET A 242 4.45 -10.46 9.56
N ILE A 243 5.27 -11.00 10.45
CA ILE A 243 4.98 -11.12 11.87
C ILE A 243 5.53 -9.87 12.53
N GLU A 244 4.68 -9.16 13.25
CA GLU A 244 5.06 -7.99 14.01
C GLU A 244 4.54 -8.12 15.44
N GLU A 245 5.45 -7.99 16.39
CA GLU A 245 5.15 -7.96 17.82
C GLU A 245 5.52 -6.60 18.38
N ARG A 246 4.71 -6.13 19.32
CA ARG A 246 4.89 -4.84 19.97
C ARG A 246 4.92 -5.07 21.47
N ALA A 247 6.00 -4.65 22.11
CA ALA A 247 6.01 -4.49 23.56
C ALA A 247 5.80 -3.02 23.88
N LYS A 248 4.95 -2.79 24.86
CA LYS A 248 4.60 -1.48 25.37
C LYS A 248 4.93 -1.40 26.86
#